data_AF-A0A377J4I4-F1
#
_entry.id   AF-A0A377J4I4-F1
#
_cell.length_a   1.000
_cell.length_b   1.000
_cell.length_c   1.000
_cell.angle_alpha   90.00
_cell.angle_beta   90.00
_cell.angle_gamma   90.00
#
_symmetry.space_group_name_H-M   'P 1'
#
loop_
_entity.id
_entity.type
_entity.pdbx_description
1 polymer ?
#
loop_
_entity_poly.entity_id
_entity_poly.type
_entity_poly.pdbx_seq_one_letter_code
_entity_poly.pdbx_strand_id
1 'polypeptide(L)' 'MILVKLQGGLGNQLFQYAFARALAHRGFSVGLDASFSYVTLKTLRAKGGQNLIRGGATR' A
#
# COMPACT_ATOMS: atom_id res chain seq x y z
N MET A 1 19.69 -1.70 -6.29
CA MET A 1 18.38 -1.60 -6.97
C MET A 1 17.46 -0.74 -6.11
N ILE A 2 16.99 0.38 -6.62
CA ILE A 2 16.05 1.29 -5.95
C ILE A 2 14.64 0.82 -6.25
N LEU A 3 13.77 0.72 -5.25
CA LEU A 3 12.42 0.20 -5.40
C LEU A 3 11.41 1.31 -5.12
N VAL A 4 10.71 1.76 -6.16
CA VAL A 4 9.75 2.86 -6.09
C VAL A 4 8.35 2.29 -5.95
N LYS A 5 7.73 2.53 -4.80
CA LYS A 5 6.36 2.11 -4.50
C LYS A 5 5.36 3.08 -5.08
N LEU A 6 4.49 2.58 -5.94
CA LEU A 6 3.35 3.32 -6.49
C LEU A 6 2.21 3.28 -5.47
N GLN A 7 1.92 4.41 -4.82
CA GLN A 7 0.95 4.50 -3.72
C GLN A 7 0.09 5.78 -3.82
N GLY A 8 -1.10 5.74 -3.24
CA GLY A 8 -2.04 6.87 -3.24
C GLY A 8 -2.85 6.97 -4.54
N GLY A 9 -3.30 8.19 -4.88
CA GLY A 9 -4.11 8.44 -6.07
C GLY A 9 -3.33 8.35 -7.39
N LEU A 10 -4.04 8.25 -8.51
CA LEU A 10 -3.47 8.06 -9.85
C LEU A 10 -2.39 9.12 -10.20
N GLY A 11 -2.64 10.40 -9.88
CA GLY A 11 -1.66 11.46 -10.14
C GLY A 11 -0.34 11.28 -9.39
N ASN A 12 -0.40 10.83 -8.13
CA ASN A 12 0.79 10.55 -7.32
C ASN A 12 1.57 9.35 -7.87
N GLN A 13 0.86 8.32 -8.33
CA GLN A 13 1.47 7.14 -8.97
C GLN A 13 2.19 7.52 -10.26
N LEU A 14 1.58 8.36 -11.11
CA LEU A 14 2.22 8.83 -12.35
C LEU A 14 3.46 9.68 -12.07
N PHE A 15 3.44 10.50 -11.02
CA PHE A 15 4.61 11.25 -10.58
C PHE A 15 5.74 10.34 -10.08
N GLN A 16 5.41 9.35 -9.24
CA GLN A 16 6.37 8.35 -8.75
C GLN A 16 6.97 7.52 -9.89
N TYR A 17 6.18 7.17 -10.90
CA TYR A 17 6.65 6.53 -12.11
C TYR A 17 7.64 7.42 -12.89
N ALA A 18 7.29 8.69 -13.12
CA ALA A 18 8.16 9.63 -13.83
C ALA A 18 9.49 9.83 -13.09
N PHE A 19 9.47 9.89 -11.77
CA PHE A 19 10.67 9.94 -10.93
C PHE A 19 11.53 8.68 -11.06
N ALA A 20 10.91 7.50 -11.00
CA ALA A 20 11.60 6.23 -11.22
C ALA A 20 12.25 6.16 -12.61
N ARG A 21 11.55 6.66 -13.65
CA ARG A 21 12.07 6.74 -15.03
C ARG A 21 13.29 7.65 -15.13
N ALA A 22 13.27 8.80 -14.44
CA ALA A 22 14.42 9.71 -14.41
C ALA A 22 15.64 9.08 -13.72
N LEU A 23 15.43 8.31 -12.64
CA LEU A 23 16.50 7.55 -11.98
C LEU A 23 17.08 6.45 -12.88
N ALA A 24 16.24 5.71 -13.59
CA ALA A 24 16.68 4.70 -14.54
C ALA A 24 17.54 5.31 -15.66
N HIS A 25 17.14 6.47 -16.21
CA HIS A 25 17.91 7.20 -17.22
C HIS A 25 19.28 7.69 -16.72
N ARG A 26 19.43 7.90 -15.41
CA ARG A 26 20.72 8.26 -14.79
C ARG A 26 21.63 7.05 -14.51
N GLY A 27 21.23 5.85 -14.93
CA GLY A 27 22.02 4.63 -14.76
C GLY A 27 21.78 3.87 -13.46
N PHE A 28 20.78 4.29 -12.66
CA PHE A 28 20.40 3.52 -11.48
C PHE A 28 19.54 2.31 -11.89
N SER A 29 19.78 1.16 -11.26
CA SER A 29 18.87 0.01 -11.36
C SER A 29 17.63 0.30 -10.53
N VAL A 30 16.46 0.42 -11.18
CA VAL A 30 15.18 0.78 -10.54
C VAL A 30 14.13 -0.29 -10.79
N GLY A 31 13.38 -0.66 -9.75
CA GLY A 31 12.18 -1.49 -9.82
C GLY A 31 10.94 -0.71 -9.38
N LEU A 32 9.79 -1.04 -9.97
CA LEU A 32 8.49 -0.45 -9.64
C LEU A 32 7.65 -1.46 -8.87
N ASP A 33 7.05 -1.04 -7.76
CA ASP A 33 6.11 -1.85 -6.98
C ASP A 33 4.72 -1.22 -7.05
N ALA A 34 3.86 -1.87 -7.82
CA ALA A 34 2.45 -1.50 -8.02
C ALA A 34 1.51 -2.40 -7.20
N SER A 35 2.01 -3.09 -6.17
CA SER A 35 1.20 -3.99 -5.36
C SER A 35 0.17 -3.19 -4.56
N PHE A 36 -1.09 -3.29 -4.97
CA PHE A 36 -2.22 -2.73 -4.23
C PHE A 36 -2.70 -3.72 -3.18
N SER A 37 -2.49 -3.39 -1.91
CA SER A 37 -3.16 -4.09 -0.82
C SER A 37 -4.56 -3.52 -0.66
N TYR A 38 -5.54 -4.14 -1.35
CA TYR A 38 -6.94 -3.86 -1.09
C TYR A 38 -7.30 -4.44 0.28
N VAL A 39 -7.17 -3.65 1.33
CA VAL A 39 -7.87 -3.95 2.57
C VAL A 39 -9.34 -3.64 2.33
N THR A 40 -10.10 -4.67 1.97
CA THR A 40 -11.54 -4.54 1.74
C THR A 40 -12.22 -4.04 3.03
N LEU A 41 -13.20 -3.16 2.92
CA LEU A 41 -14.03 -2.72 4.07
C LEU A 41 -14.62 -3.90 4.86
N LYS A 42 -14.86 -5.04 4.18
CA LYS A 42 -15.24 -6.31 4.81
C LYS A 42 -14.19 -6.81 5.81
N THR A 43 -12.91 -6.69 5.48
CA THR A 43 -11.77 -7.06 6.33
C THR A 43 -11.63 -6.14 7.54
N LEU A 44 -11.90 -4.85 7.37
CA LEU A 44 -11.90 -3.88 8.48
C LEU A 44 -13.11 -4.10 9.42
N ARG A 45 -14.29 -4.32 8.86
CA ARG A 45 -15.51 -4.63 9.62
C ARG A 45 -15.38 -5.95 10.40
N ALA A 46 -14.77 -6.97 9.81
CA ALA A 46 -14.53 -8.25 10.47
C ALA A 46 -13.60 -8.13 11.69
N LYS A 47 -12.59 -7.25 11.64
CA LYS A 47 -11.71 -6.97 12.79
C LYS A 47 -12.36 -6.12 13.87
N GLY A 48 -13.22 -5.17 13.51
CA GLY A 48 -13.96 -4.34 14.47
C GLY A 48 -14.99 -5.11 15.30
N GLY A 49 -15.65 -6.11 14.71
CA GLY A 49 -16.66 -6.92 15.42
C GLY A 49 -16.09 -7.95 16.41
N GLN A 50 -14.90 -8.48 16.15
CA GLN A 50 -14.28 -9.51 17.03
C GLN A 50 -13.77 -8.94 18.36
N ASN A 51 -13.45 -7.64 18.42
CA ASN A 51 -12.97 -6.99 19.65
C ASN A 51 -14.08 -6.70 20.67
N LEU A 52 -15.35 -6.69 20.24
CA LEU A 52 -16.52 -6.49 21.13
C LEU A 52 -17.03 -7.80 21.76
N ILE A 53 -16.81 -8.96 21.11
CA ILE A 53 -17.30 -10.25 21.60
C ILE A 53 -16.35 -10.87 22.65
N ARG A 54 -15.05 -10.57 22.59
CA ARG A 54 -14.06 -11.08 23.57
C ARG A 54 -13.99 -10.29 24.89
N GLY A 55 -14.64 -9.12 24.98
CA GLY A 55 -14.66 -8.29 26.21
C GLY A 55 -15.76 -8.64 27.21
N GLY A 56 -16.59 -9.67 26.94
CA GLY A 56 -17.81 -9.96 27.70
C GLY A 56 -17.80 -11.26 28.51
N ALA A 57 -16.64 -11.79 28.90
CA ALA A 57 -16.55 -12.99 29.74
C ALA A 57 -15.49 -12.83 30.84
N THR A 58 -15.78 -11.98 31.82
CA THR A 58 -15.08 -11.99 33.12
C THR A 58 -15.95 -11.30 34.17
N ARG A 59 -16.97 -12.01 34.66
CA ARG A 59 -17.46 -11.98 36.04
C ARG A 59 -18.13 -13.32 36.34
#